data_AF-W3RSP4-F1
#
_entry.id   AF-W3RSP4-F1
#
_cell.length_a   1.000
_cell.length_b   1.000
_cell.length_c   1.000
_cell.angle_alpha   90.00
_cell.angle_beta   90.00
_cell.angle_gamma   90.00
#
_symmetry.space_group_name_H-M   'P 1'
#
loop_
_entity.id
_entity.type
_entity.pdbx_description
1 polymer ?
#
loop_
_entity_poly.entity_id
_entity_poly.type
_entity_poly.pdbx_seq_one_letter_code
_entity_poly.pdbx_strand_id
1 'polypeptide(L)'
;MLSADLKRLRATYDGWLSGQNKPDEASMLQLSRDLALCIANASLLELGVDPNRLDVVAASEEPGANIVLFPRRDAPRRPNLDGDAF
;
A
#
# COMPACT_ATOMS: atom_id res chain seq x y z
N MET A 1 -0.75 -9.43 7.22
CA MET A 1 -0.38 -8.02 7.02
C MET A 1 -1.58 -7.10 6.92
N LEU A 2 -2.59 -7.38 6.08
CA LEU A 2 -3.81 -6.54 5.99
C LEU A 2 -4.43 -6.18 7.36
N SER A 3 -4.49 -7.13 8.30
CA SER A 3 -4.98 -6.84 9.67
C SER A 3 -4.11 -5.82 10.44
N ALA A 4 -2.79 -5.83 10.25
CA ALA A 4 -1.89 -4.86 10.87
C ALA A 4 -2.00 -3.48 10.20
N ASP A 5 -2.10 -3.44 8.88
CA ASP A 5 -2.23 -2.20 8.12
C ASP A 5 -3.57 -1.50 8.43
N LEU A 6 -4.68 -2.26 8.49
CA LEU A 6 -5.99 -1.73 8.90
C LEU A 6 -6.00 -1.25 10.36
N LYS A 7 -5.31 -1.96 11.27
CA LYS A 7 -5.15 -1.51 12.67
C LYS A 7 -4.39 -0.19 12.74
N ARG A 8 -3.34 -0.03 11.92
CA ARG A 8 -2.55 1.21 11.84
C ARG A 8 -3.38 2.37 11.30
N LEU A 9 -4.09 2.17 10.17
CA LEU A 9 -5.00 3.17 9.61
C LEU A 9 -6.04 3.63 10.63
N ARG A 10 -6.67 2.67 11.31
CA ARG A 10 -7.63 2.95 12.37
C ARG A 10 -7.01 3.75 13.51
N ALA A 11 -5.84 3.36 14.00
CA ALA A 11 -5.16 4.06 15.08
C ALA A 11 -4.80 5.51 14.69
N THR A 12 -4.37 5.74 13.45
CA THR A 12 -4.10 7.10 12.94
C THR A 12 -5.37 7.95 12.95
N TYR A 13 -6.47 7.41 12.42
CA TYR A 13 -7.75 8.13 12.35
C TYR A 13 -8.36 8.38 13.75
N ASP A 14 -8.34 7.37 14.63
CA ASP A 14 -8.79 7.49 16.02
C ASP A 14 -7.91 8.52 16.79
N GLY A 15 -6.62 8.61 16.47
CA GLY A 15 -5.69 9.62 16.99
C GLY A 15 -6.07 11.06 16.58
N TRP A 16 -6.61 11.23 15.37
CA TRP A 16 -7.12 12.54 14.91
C TRP A 16 -8.42 12.91 15.60
N LEU A 17 -9.37 11.96 15.71
CA LEU A 17 -10.66 12.19 16.36
C LEU A 17 -10.52 12.48 17.86
N SER A 18 -9.55 11.87 18.52
CA SER A 18 -9.26 12.10 19.95
C SER A 18 -8.46 13.38 20.20
N GLY A 19 -8.02 14.09 19.16
CA GLY A 19 -7.23 15.31 19.28
C GLY A 19 -5.78 15.09 19.71
N GLN A 20 -5.31 13.84 19.77
CA GLN A 20 -3.92 13.51 20.11
C GLN A 20 -2.94 13.96 19.02
N ASN A 21 -3.36 13.89 17.76
CA ASN A 21 -2.60 14.38 16.61
C ASN A 21 -3.50 15.30 15.77
N LYS A 22 -2.99 16.46 15.35
CA LYS A 22 -3.68 17.25 14.33
C LYS A 22 -3.33 16.70 12.95
N PRO A 23 -4.33 16.42 12.09
CA PRO A 23 -4.04 16.07 10.71
C PRO A 23 -3.38 17.27 10.03
N ASP A 24 -2.26 17.00 9.37
CA ASP A 24 -1.59 17.90 8.44
C ASP A 24 -1.65 17.31 7.03
N GLU A 25 -1.23 18.09 6.03
CA GLU A 25 -1.30 17.69 4.63
C GLU A 25 -0.51 16.40 4.35
N ALA A 26 0.67 16.28 4.93
CA ALA A 26 1.54 15.12 4.75
C ALA A 26 0.92 13.83 5.34
N SER A 27 0.37 13.90 6.54
CA SER A 27 -0.27 12.76 7.21
C SER A 27 -1.59 12.36 6.54
N MET A 28 -2.34 13.31 6.00
CA MET A 28 -3.53 13.02 5.18
C MET A 28 -3.16 12.33 3.86
N LEU A 29 -2.11 12.79 3.19
CA LEU A 29 -1.60 12.16 1.98
C LEU A 29 -1.05 10.75 2.26
N GLN A 30 -0.35 10.56 3.39
CA GLN A 30 0.13 9.24 3.77
C GLN A 30 -1.02 8.29 4.08
N LEU A 31 -2.05 8.75 4.81
CA LEU A 31 -3.24 7.94 5.10
C LEU A 31 -3.95 7.49 3.82
N SER A 32 -4.08 8.37 2.82
CA SER A 32 -4.73 8.03 1.55
C SER A 32 -3.93 6.98 0.76
N ARG A 33 -2.60 7.09 0.74
CA ARG A 33 -1.70 6.08 0.14
C ARG A 33 -1.81 4.73 0.85
N ASP A 34 -1.77 4.73 2.18
CA ASP A 34 -1.88 3.52 2.99
C ASP A 34 -3.25 2.84 2.80
N LEU A 35 -4.32 3.63 2.67
CA LEU A 35 -5.67 3.11 2.40
C LEU A 35 -5.75 2.48 1.00
N ALA A 36 -5.22 3.14 -0.02
CA ALA A 36 -5.18 2.59 -1.38
C ALA A 36 -4.41 1.26 -1.43
N LEU A 37 -3.28 1.17 -0.73
CA LEU A 37 -2.50 -0.06 -0.60
C LEU A 37 -3.30 -1.18 0.10
N CYS A 38 -4.04 -0.85 1.17
CA CYS A 38 -4.90 -1.82 1.85
C CYS A 38 -6.00 -2.36 0.93
N ILE A 39 -6.63 -1.50 0.13
CA ILE A 39 -7.65 -1.90 -0.85
C ILE A 39 -7.04 -2.85 -1.88
N ALA A 40 -5.88 -2.49 -2.46
CA ALA A 40 -5.20 -3.34 -3.44
C ALA A 40 -4.84 -4.72 -2.85
N ASN A 41 -4.32 -4.76 -1.62
CA ASN A 41 -4.00 -6.01 -0.94
C ASN A 41 -5.27 -6.84 -0.64
N ALA A 42 -6.38 -6.21 -0.27
CA ALA A 42 -7.65 -6.89 -0.07
C ALA A 42 -8.19 -7.49 -1.37
N SER A 43 -8.18 -6.75 -2.47
CA SER A 43 -8.57 -7.25 -3.79
C SER A 43 -7.72 -8.44 -4.25
N LEU A 44 -6.41 -8.40 -4.02
CA LEU A 44 -5.53 -9.53 -4.34
C LEU A 44 -5.89 -10.78 -3.53
N LEU A 45 -6.17 -10.62 -2.24
CA LEU A 45 -6.58 -11.73 -1.37
C LEU A 45 -7.94 -12.31 -1.79
N GLU A 46 -8.89 -11.48 -2.21
CA GLU A 46 -10.18 -11.94 -2.76
C GLU A 46 -10.00 -12.79 -4.02
N LEU A 47 -8.98 -12.49 -4.84
CA LEU A 47 -8.61 -13.27 -6.02
C LEU A 47 -7.77 -14.51 -5.69
N GLY A 48 -7.53 -14.80 -4.41
CA GLY A 48 -6.69 -15.92 -3.96
C GLY A 48 -5.19 -15.71 -4.19
N VAL A 49 -4.78 -14.48 -4.46
CA VAL A 49 -3.38 -14.11 -4.68
C VAL A 49 -2.77 -13.58 -3.38
N ASP A 50 -1.66 -14.17 -2.95
CA ASP A 50 -0.91 -13.67 -1.79
C ASP A 50 -0.16 -12.38 -2.16
N PRO A 51 -0.54 -11.20 -1.61
CA PRO A 51 0.10 -9.92 -1.93
C PRO A 51 1.57 -9.83 -1.48
N ASN A 52 2.05 -10.77 -0.65
CA ASN A 52 3.45 -10.84 -0.24
C ASN A 52 4.34 -11.57 -1.25
N ARG A 53 3.73 -12.23 -2.24
CA ARG A 53 4.43 -12.89 -3.35
C ARG A 53 4.43 -12.05 -4.62
N LEU A 54 3.68 -10.96 -4.63
CA LEU A 54 3.66 -9.99 -5.71
C LEU A 54 4.63 -8.85 -5.39
N ASP A 55 5.65 -8.73 -6.24
CA ASP A 55 6.51 -7.57 -6.31
C ASP A 55 5.89 -6.65 -7.38
N VAL A 56 5.34 -5.49 -6.97
CA VAL A 56 4.82 -4.51 -7.92
C VAL A 56 6.04 -3.84 -8.57
N VAL A 57 6.48 -4.39 -9.70
CA VAL A 57 7.71 -3.98 -10.40
C VAL A 57 7.47 -2.87 -11.43
N ALA A 58 6.22 -2.57 -11.78
CA ALA A 58 5.88 -1.53 -12.75
C ALA A 58 4.47 -0.98 -12.53
N ALA A 59 4.32 0.32 -12.69
CA ALA A 59 3.05 1.04 -12.80
C ALA A 59 3.17 2.05 -13.95
N SER A 60 2.07 2.39 -14.60
CA SER A 60 2.01 3.44 -15.62
C SER A 60 0.84 4.36 -15.32
N GLU A 61 1.10 5.65 -15.39
CA GLU A 61 0.08 6.70 -15.28
C GLU A 61 -0.48 7.10 -16.65
N GLU A 62 0.08 6.55 -17.75
CA GLU A 62 -0.35 6.86 -19.11
C GLU A 62 -1.63 6.09 -19.50
N PRO A 63 -2.70 6.80 -19.90
CA PRO A 63 -3.89 6.17 -20.44
C PRO A 63 -3.57 5.37 -21.70
N GLY A 64 -3.91 4.08 -21.72
CA GLY A 64 -3.65 3.19 -22.86
C GLY A 64 -2.33 2.41 -22.79
N ALA A 65 -1.54 2.57 -21.72
CA ALA A 65 -0.36 1.74 -21.51
C ALA A 65 -0.73 0.27 -21.28
N ASN A 66 -0.13 -0.62 -22.08
CA ASN A 66 -0.24 -2.07 -21.89
C ASN A 66 0.93 -2.55 -21.02
N ILE A 67 0.69 -2.72 -19.72
CA ILE A 67 1.68 -3.26 -18.79
C ILE A 67 1.60 -4.78 -18.79
N VAL A 68 2.68 -5.45 -19.21
CA VAL A 68 2.82 -6.91 -19.10
C VAL A 68 3.63 -7.22 -17.86
N LEU A 69 2.98 -7.79 -16.84
CA LEU A 69 3.64 -8.23 -15.62
C LEU A 69 3.98 -9.72 -15.71
N PHE A 70 5.24 -10.06 -15.44
CA PHE A 70 5.69 -11.45 -15.37
C PHE A 70 5.83 -11.86 -13.90
N PRO A 71 5.09 -12.88 -13.43
CA PRO A 71 5.24 -13.35 -12.06
C PRO A 71 6.63 -13.94 -11.87
N ARG A 72 7.34 -13.48 -10.83
CA ARG A 72 8.57 -14.14 -10.40
C ARG A 72 8.22 -15.44 -9.70
N ARG A 73 8.84 -16.54 -10.14
CA ARG A 73 8.45 -17.89 -9.76
C ARG A 73 8.58 -18.17 -8.26
N ASP A 74 9.57 -17.58 -7.56
CA ASP A 74 9.85 -17.91 -6.15
C ASP A 74 10.63 -16.81 -5.39
N ALA A 75 10.30 -15.53 -5.56
CA ALA A 75 10.98 -14.46 -4.82
C ALA A 75 10.06 -13.87 -3.74
N PRO A 76 10.48 -13.80 -2.46
CA PRO A 76 9.77 -13.00 -1.48
C PRO A 76 9.77 -11.53 -1.93
N ARG A 77 8.68 -10.80 -1.65
CA ARG A 77 8.58 -9.36 -1.92
C ARG A 77 9.79 -8.64 -1.34
N ARG A 78 10.43 -7.79 -2.15
CA ARG A 78 11.56 -6.98 -1.66
C ARG A 78 11.04 -5.93 -0.69
N PRO A 79 11.75 -5.65 0.42
CA PRO A 79 11.44 -4.47 1.21
C PRO A 79 11.56 -3.24 0.31
N ASN A 80 10.61 -2.32 0.45
CA ASN A 80 10.62 -1.08 -0.31
C ASN A 80 11.89 -0.31 0.10
N LEU A 81 12.87 -0.20 -0.81
CA LEU A 81 14.12 0.53 -0.55
C LEU A 81 13.98 2.03 -0.79
N ASP A 82 12.80 2.51 -1.13
CA ASP A 82 12.52 3.93 -1.43
C ASP A 82 12.26 4.76 -0.16
N GLY A 83 13.02 4.48 0.90
CA GLY A 83 13.12 5.29 2.11
C GLY A 83 14.33 6.23 2.12
N ASP A 84 15.21 6.19 1.10
CA ASP A 84 16.39 7.05 0.99
C ASP A 84 16.68 7.43 -0.46
N ALA A 85 16.16 8.58 -0.92
CA ALA A 85 16.82 9.50 -1.85
C ALA A 85 15.94 10.73 -2.12
N PHE A 86 16.24 11.82 -1.40
CA PHE A 86 15.95 13.25 -1.66
C PHE A 86 14.49 13.70 -1.90
#